data_AF-A0A379SX37-F1
#
_entry.id   AF-A0A379SX37-F1
#
_cell.length_a   1.000
_cell.length_b   1.000
_cell.length_c   1.000
_cell.angle_alpha   90.00
_cell.angle_beta   90.00
_cell.angle_gamma   90.00
#
_symmetry.space_group_name_H-M   'P 1'
#
loop_
_entity.id
_entity.type
_entity.pdbx_description
1 polymer ?
#
loop_
_entity_poly.entity_id
_entity_poly.type
_entity_poly.pdbx_seq_one_letter_code
_entity_poly.pdbx_strand_id
1 'polypeptide(L)'
;MLNQPDIAQNPELYQQKVTEAFFSALPMLLKGDPVLTLAPLSWQNAKGETTLNLSLFLKDPATTTAQPQTLAQEIDRSVKSLDAKLAIPMDMAIEFMTQIAKLEGYQQDDAEKLAKQQVQGCPQWVRCFGSPR
;
A
#
# COMPACT_ATOMS: atom_id res chain seq x y z
N MET A 1 -25.80 20.20 12.05
CA MET A 1 -26.90 19.67 11.21
C MET A 1 -27.21 18.25 11.67
N LEU A 2 -28.18 18.03 12.56
CA LEU A 2 -28.60 16.67 12.99
C LEU A 2 -30.02 16.59 13.58
N ASN A 3 -30.88 17.60 13.34
CA ASN A 3 -32.26 17.64 13.86
C ASN A 3 -33.32 17.57 12.74
N GLN A 4 -33.25 16.56 11.88
CA GLN A 4 -34.36 16.25 10.96
C GLN A 4 -35.03 14.94 11.37
N PRO A 5 -36.26 14.99 11.96
CA PRO A 5 -36.94 13.81 12.51
C PRO A 5 -37.33 12.77 11.45
N ASP A 6 -37.40 13.15 10.18
CA ASP A 6 -37.74 12.25 9.07
C ASP A 6 -36.64 11.22 8.75
N ILE A 7 -35.38 11.53 9.10
CA ILE A 7 -34.23 10.65 8.82
C ILE A 7 -34.19 9.47 9.81
N ALA A 8 -34.69 9.64 11.04
CA ALA A 8 -34.67 8.60 12.07
C ALA A 8 -35.71 7.49 11.86
N GLN A 9 -36.78 7.76 11.09
CA GLN A 9 -37.87 6.81 10.85
C GLN A 9 -37.66 5.94 9.61
N ASN A 10 -36.70 6.29 8.74
CA ASN A 10 -36.42 5.54 7.52
C ASN A 10 -34.94 5.11 7.49
N PRO A 11 -34.63 3.86 7.88
CA PRO A 11 -33.26 3.34 7.96
C PRO A 11 -32.49 3.47 6.64
N GLU A 12 -33.17 3.30 5.49
CA GLU A 12 -32.57 3.47 4.15
C GLU A 12 -32.18 4.93 3.89
N LEU A 13 -33.07 5.88 4.24
CA LEU A 13 -32.81 7.31 4.08
C LEU A 13 -31.68 7.79 5.01
N TYR A 14 -31.62 7.25 6.23
CA TYR A 14 -30.52 7.47 7.15
C TYR A 14 -29.19 6.97 6.58
N GLN A 15 -29.15 5.74 6.05
CA GLN A 15 -27.94 5.20 5.43
C GLN A 15 -27.49 6.03 4.23
N GLN A 16 -28.43 6.43 3.36
CA GLN A 16 -28.13 7.30 2.22
C GLN A 16 -27.55 8.64 2.67
N LYS A 17 -28.18 9.29 3.66
CA LYS A 17 -27.72 10.58 4.18
C LYS A 17 -26.40 10.51 4.92
N VAL A 18 -26.16 9.42 5.65
CA VAL A 18 -24.86 9.17 6.32
C VAL A 18 -23.78 8.90 5.28
N THR A 19 -24.09 8.14 4.24
CA THR A 19 -23.17 7.87 3.12
C THR A 19 -22.87 9.15 2.35
N GLU A 20 -23.87 9.96 2.04
CA GLU A 20 -23.73 11.27 1.38
C GLU A 20 -22.95 12.27 2.25
N ALA A 21 -23.23 12.32 3.56
CA ALA A 21 -22.48 13.13 4.52
C ALA A 21 -21.01 12.66 4.61
N PHE A 22 -20.77 11.34 4.57
CA PHE A 22 -19.44 10.77 4.56
C PHE A 22 -18.67 11.12 3.28
N PHE A 23 -19.27 10.93 2.10
CA PHE A 23 -18.65 11.27 0.81
C PHE A 23 -18.47 12.77 0.59
N SER A 24 -19.35 13.61 1.12
CA SER A 24 -19.19 15.08 1.06
C SER A 24 -18.12 15.59 2.05
N ALA A 25 -17.93 14.90 3.17
CA ALA A 25 -16.85 15.18 4.12
C ALA A 25 -15.51 14.56 3.68
N LEU A 26 -15.51 13.53 2.83
CA LEU A 26 -14.31 12.84 2.35
C LEU A 26 -13.24 13.79 1.78
N PRO A 27 -13.54 14.75 0.89
CA PRO A 27 -12.57 15.73 0.42
C PRO A 27 -11.97 16.58 1.55
N MET A 28 -12.74 16.85 2.60
CA MET A 28 -12.27 17.57 3.78
C MET A 28 -11.41 16.67 4.68
N LEU A 29 -11.74 15.39 4.82
CA LEU A 29 -10.91 14.40 5.53
C LEU A 29 -9.61 14.11 4.79
N LEU A 30 -9.62 14.22 3.46
CA LEU A 30 -8.44 14.11 2.62
C LEU A 30 -7.63 15.41 2.56
N LYS A 31 -8.11 16.49 3.17
CA LYS A 31 -7.40 17.75 3.27
C LYS A 31 -6.35 17.65 4.36
N GLY A 32 -5.08 17.84 4.00
CA GLY A 32 -3.96 17.82 4.95
C GLY A 32 -3.12 16.54 4.93
N ASP A 33 -2.70 16.08 3.74
CA ASP A 33 -1.78 14.95 3.53
C ASP A 33 -2.18 13.67 4.33
N PRO A 34 -3.37 13.12 4.10
CA PRO A 34 -3.84 11.95 4.82
C PRO A 34 -2.93 10.74 4.54
N VAL A 35 -2.70 9.95 5.59
CA VAL A 35 -1.96 8.69 5.52
C VAL A 35 -2.92 7.54 5.73
N LEU A 36 -3.08 6.70 4.71
CA LEU A 36 -3.80 5.44 4.82
C LEU A 36 -2.79 4.34 5.11
N THR A 37 -2.78 3.84 6.35
CA THR A 37 -1.96 2.69 6.71
C THR A 37 -2.81 1.43 6.63
N LEU A 38 -2.41 0.51 5.76
CA LEU A 38 -2.94 -0.85 5.79
C LEU A 38 -2.32 -1.57 6.99
N ALA A 39 -3.16 -2.21 7.79
CA ALA A 39 -2.70 -2.95 8.97
C ALA A 39 -1.56 -3.92 8.59
N PRO A 40 -0.58 -4.13 9.49
CA PRO A 40 0.56 -4.98 9.21
C PRO A 40 0.10 -6.38 8.78
N LEU A 41 0.42 -6.75 7.54
CA LEU A 41 0.24 -8.11 7.08
C LEU A 41 1.36 -8.93 7.68
N SER A 42 1.03 -9.87 8.56
CA SER A 42 2.00 -10.72 9.24
C SER A 42 1.80 -12.17 8.81
N TRP A 43 2.88 -12.81 8.37
CA TRP A 43 2.90 -14.23 8.05
C TRP A 43 4.02 -14.93 8.79
N GLN A 44 3.74 -16.12 9.30
CA GLN A 44 4.68 -16.92 10.07
C GLN A 44 4.84 -18.30 9.43
N ASN A 45 6.08 -18.79 9.38
CA ASN A 45 6.41 -20.14 8.95
C ASN A 45 7.55 -20.72 9.82
N ALA A 46 8.06 -21.89 9.47
CA ALA A 46 9.15 -22.56 10.21
C ALA A 46 10.47 -21.77 10.26
N LYS A 47 10.65 -20.77 9.40
CA LYS A 47 11.85 -19.92 9.29
C LYS A 47 11.67 -18.53 9.94
N GLY A 48 10.56 -18.30 10.63
CA GLY A 48 10.29 -17.11 11.43
C GLY A 48 8.99 -16.38 11.09
N GLU A 49 8.91 -15.12 11.48
CA GLU A 49 7.77 -14.23 11.24
C GLU A 49 8.20 -13.08 10.34
N THR A 50 7.38 -12.77 9.34
CA THR A 50 7.57 -11.64 8.44
C THR A 50 6.38 -10.70 8.55
N THR A 51 6.66 -9.39 8.56
CA THR A 51 5.64 -8.35 8.63
C THR A 51 5.83 -7.36 7.49
N LEU A 52 4.75 -7.05 6.76
CA LEU A 52 4.68 -6.00 5.74
C LEU A 52 3.75 -4.88 6.22
N ASN A 53 4.31 -3.69 6.38
CA ASN A 53 3.55 -2.47 6.63
C ASN A 53 3.49 -1.65 5.34
N LEU A 54 2.28 -1.25 4.93
CA LEU A 54 2.05 -0.40 3.77
C LEU A 54 1.37 0.89 4.22
N SER A 55 2.00 2.02 3.93
CA SER A 55 1.42 3.34 4.17
C SER A 55 1.34 4.11 2.87
N LEU A 56 0.12 4.46 2.48
CA LEU A 56 -0.17 5.28 1.31
C LEU A 56 -0.42 6.72 1.75
N PHE A 57 0.44 7.63 1.27
CA PHE A 57 0.30 9.05 1.50
C PHE A 57 -0.41 9.65 0.31
N LEU A 58 -1.55 10.29 0.53
CA LEU A 58 -2.32 10.90 -0.55
C LEU A 58 -2.10 12.41 -0.60
N LYS A 59 -2.19 12.97 -1.79
CA LYS A 59 -2.16 14.42 -2.02
C LYS A 59 -3.52 15.02 -1.68
N ASP A 60 -3.51 16.29 -1.28
CA ASP A 60 -4.74 17.04 -1.04
C ASP A 60 -5.54 17.18 -2.36
N PRO A 61 -6.76 16.62 -2.45
CA PRO A 61 -7.56 16.69 -3.67
C PRO A 61 -7.94 18.12 -4.08
N ALA A 62 -7.94 19.08 -3.15
CA ALA A 62 -8.21 20.49 -3.45
C ALA A 62 -7.09 21.14 -4.28
N THR A 63 -5.91 20.53 -4.34
CA THR A 63 -4.78 21.03 -5.14
C THR A 63 -4.84 20.62 -6.61
N THR A 64 -5.73 19.69 -6.98
CA THR A 64 -5.87 19.19 -8.37
C THR A 64 -7.30 19.41 -8.87
N THR A 65 -7.50 20.49 -9.63
CA THR A 65 -8.82 20.86 -10.18
C THR A 65 -9.12 20.28 -11.57
N ALA A 66 -8.12 19.76 -12.27
CA ALA A 66 -8.30 19.15 -13.60
C ALA A 66 -8.83 17.72 -13.48
N GLN A 67 -9.88 17.34 -14.21
CA GLN A 67 -10.37 15.94 -14.23
C GLN A 67 -9.34 14.95 -14.82
N PRO A 68 -9.29 13.70 -14.33
CA PRO A 68 -8.47 12.65 -14.95
C PRO A 68 -9.03 12.23 -16.29
N GLN A 69 -8.16 12.11 -17.28
CA GLN A 69 -8.50 11.47 -18.53
C GLN A 69 -8.10 9.99 -18.53
N THR A 70 -7.17 9.60 -17.66
CA THR A 70 -6.70 8.21 -17.52
C THR A 70 -6.52 7.83 -16.05
N LEU A 71 -6.57 6.53 -15.78
CA LEU A 71 -6.36 5.96 -14.45
C LEU A 71 -4.94 6.26 -13.92
N ALA A 72 -3.93 6.27 -14.81
CA ALA A 72 -2.55 6.60 -14.43
C ALA A 72 -2.45 8.05 -13.91
N GLN A 73 -3.11 9.00 -14.58
CA GLN A 73 -3.16 10.39 -14.11
C GLN A 73 -3.93 10.55 -12.79
N GLU A 74 -4.89 9.66 -12.52
CA GLU A 74 -5.61 9.61 -11.25
C GLU A 74 -4.73 9.08 -10.12
N ILE A 75 -3.87 8.10 -10.40
CA ILE A 75 -2.89 7.63 -9.43
C ILE A 75 -1.84 8.73 -9.16
N ASP A 76 -1.28 9.34 -10.20
CA ASP A 76 -0.25 10.38 -10.06
C ASP A 76 -0.73 11.61 -9.29
N ARG A 77 -1.99 12.02 -9.49
CA ARG A 77 -2.55 13.18 -8.76
C ARG A 77 -2.92 12.86 -7.31
N SER A 78 -3.25 11.60 -7.02
CA SER A 78 -3.83 11.21 -5.74
C SER A 78 -2.76 10.71 -4.79
N VAL A 79 -1.70 10.09 -5.30
CA VAL A 79 -0.63 9.50 -4.49
C VAL A 79 0.55 10.48 -4.37
N LYS A 80 0.91 10.81 -3.14
CA LYS A 80 2.12 11.57 -2.79
C LYS A 80 3.32 10.63 -2.70
N SER A 81 3.17 9.56 -1.94
CA SER A 81 4.19 8.52 -1.78
C SER A 81 3.56 7.23 -1.29
N LEU A 82 4.22 6.12 -1.57
CA LEU A 82 3.91 4.80 -1.01
C LEU A 82 5.13 4.36 -0.20
N ASP A 83 4.95 4.14 1.10
CA ASP A 83 5.95 3.53 1.97
C ASP A 83 5.59 2.06 2.18
N ALA A 84 6.56 1.18 1.91
CA ALA A 84 6.47 -0.25 2.12
C ALA A 84 7.62 -0.70 3.00
N LYS A 85 7.31 -1.10 4.24
CA LYS A 85 8.29 -1.61 5.19
C LYS A 85 8.09 -3.09 5.40
N LEU A 86 9.03 -3.88 4.85
CA LEU A 86 9.11 -5.31 5.03
C LEU A 86 10.14 -5.65 6.13
N ALA A 87 9.70 -6.35 7.17
CA ALA A 87 10.56 -6.95 8.19
C ALA A 87 10.58 -8.46 7.98
N ILE A 88 11.64 -8.99 7.37
CA ILE A 88 11.76 -10.39 6.96
C ILE A 88 13.06 -11.01 7.51
N PRO A 89 13.00 -12.22 8.12
CA PRO A 89 14.19 -12.95 8.54
C PRO A 89 15.08 -13.33 7.35
N MET A 90 16.39 -13.38 7.58
CA MET A 90 17.40 -13.61 6.54
C MET A 90 17.12 -14.85 5.69
N ASP A 91 16.82 -15.99 6.34
CA ASP A 91 16.56 -17.26 5.65
C ASP A 91 15.29 -17.21 4.79
N MET A 92 14.25 -16.51 5.26
CA MET A 92 13.02 -16.30 4.49
C MET A 92 13.24 -15.34 3.32
N ALA A 93 14.09 -14.34 3.51
CA ALA A 93 14.44 -13.38 2.47
C ALA A 93 15.25 -14.05 1.34
N ILE A 94 16.14 -15.00 1.67
CA ILE A 94 16.82 -15.86 0.69
C ILE A 94 15.81 -16.67 -0.12
N GLU A 95 14.86 -17.34 0.55
CA GLU A 95 13.81 -18.10 -0.16
C GLU A 95 12.95 -17.22 -1.05
N PHE A 96 12.56 -16.06 -0.56
CA PHE A 96 11.75 -15.12 -1.32
C PHE A 96 12.47 -14.65 -2.59
N MET A 97 13.73 -14.23 -2.47
CA MET A 97 14.54 -13.82 -3.62
C MET A 97 14.85 -15.00 -4.55
N THR A 98 15.02 -16.21 -4.02
CA THR A 98 15.20 -17.42 -4.83
C THR A 98 13.95 -17.69 -5.68
N GLN A 99 12.76 -17.52 -5.11
CA GLN A 99 11.51 -17.64 -5.86
C GLN A 99 11.38 -16.56 -6.93
N ILE A 100 11.79 -15.32 -6.66
CA ILE A 100 11.79 -14.26 -7.68
C ILE A 100 12.77 -14.59 -8.81
N ALA A 101 14.01 -15.00 -8.50
CA ALA A 101 14.97 -15.41 -9.51
C ALA A 101 14.46 -16.60 -10.34
N LYS A 102 13.76 -17.57 -9.72
CA LYS A 102 13.11 -18.65 -10.48
C LYS A 102 12.02 -18.14 -11.42
N LEU A 103 11.24 -17.12 -11.02
CA LEU A 103 10.27 -16.46 -11.89
C LEU A 103 10.94 -15.70 -13.04
N GLU A 104 12.15 -15.19 -12.83
CA GLU A 104 13.00 -14.59 -13.87
C GLU A 104 13.69 -15.62 -14.79
N GLY A 105 13.54 -16.92 -14.49
CA GLY A 105 14.03 -18.02 -15.32
C GLY A 105 15.34 -18.66 -14.85
N TYR A 106 15.87 -18.29 -13.68
CA TYR A 106 17.05 -18.92 -13.11
C TYR A 106 16.77 -20.34 -12.60
N GLN A 107 17.72 -21.24 -12.81
CA GLN A 107 17.69 -22.59 -12.25
C GLN A 107 17.91 -22.55 -10.73
N GLN A 108 17.40 -23.55 -10.01
CA GLN A 108 17.28 -23.51 -8.55
C GLN A 108 18.60 -23.23 -7.81
N ASP A 109 19.69 -23.89 -8.17
CA ASP A 109 20.98 -23.73 -7.49
C ASP A 109 21.59 -22.34 -7.75
N ASP A 110 21.45 -21.82 -8.97
CA ASP A 110 21.93 -20.48 -9.34
C ASP A 110 21.07 -19.39 -8.70
N ALA A 111 19.75 -19.58 -8.68
CA ALA A 111 18.79 -18.69 -8.04
C ALA A 111 19.08 -18.57 -6.53
N GLU A 112 19.36 -19.68 -5.84
CA GLU A 112 19.65 -19.67 -4.41
C GLU A 112 20.99 -18.98 -4.10
N LYS A 113 22.01 -19.22 -4.94
CA LYS A 113 23.32 -18.58 -4.80
C LYS A 113 23.23 -17.07 -5.04
N LEU A 114 22.52 -16.65 -6.09
CA LEU A 114 22.28 -15.24 -6.40
C LEU A 114 21.46 -14.57 -5.31
N ALA A 115 20.40 -15.22 -4.84
CA ALA A 115 19.62 -14.75 -3.70
C ALA A 115 20.55 -14.52 -2.51
N LYS A 116 21.26 -15.55 -2.00
CA LYS A 116 22.21 -15.41 -0.87
C LYS A 116 23.17 -14.24 -1.02
N GLN A 117 23.70 -14.00 -2.21
CA GLN A 117 24.57 -12.86 -2.47
C GLN A 117 23.85 -11.51 -2.40
N GLN A 118 22.68 -11.39 -3.04
CA GLN A 118 21.89 -10.15 -3.04
C GLN A 118 21.39 -9.79 -1.64
N VAL A 119 20.94 -10.82 -0.93
CA VAL A 119 20.51 -10.84 0.47
C VAL A 119 21.59 -10.29 1.40
N GLN A 120 22.78 -10.89 1.35
CA GLN A 120 23.87 -10.58 2.26
C GLN A 120 24.58 -9.29 1.87
N GLY A 121 24.54 -8.91 0.59
CA GLY A 121 25.16 -7.71 0.06
C GLY A 121 24.36 -6.42 0.27
N CYS A 122 23.08 -6.49 0.67
CA CYS A 122 22.25 -5.31 0.88
C CYS A 122 21.45 -5.39 2.20
N PRO A 123 21.87 -4.67 3.27
CA PRO A 123 21.12 -4.66 4.54
C PRO A 123 19.73 -4.00 4.43
N GLN A 124 19.39 -3.36 3.31
CA GLN A 124 18.06 -2.83 2.97
C GLN A 124 17.59 -3.33 1.60
N TRP A 125 17.07 -4.55 1.60
CA TRP A 125 16.44 -5.28 0.51
C TRP A 125 15.45 -4.50 -0.37
N VAL A 126 14.81 -3.48 0.20
CA VAL A 126 13.90 -2.56 -0.51
C VAL A 126 14.60 -1.81 -1.64
N ARG A 127 15.92 -1.59 -1.53
CA ARG A 127 16.69 -0.76 -2.48
C ARG A 127 17.16 -1.49 -3.74
N CYS A 128 16.95 -2.81 -3.84
CA CYS A 128 17.35 -3.61 -5.01
C CYS A 128 16.24 -3.73 -6.08
N PHE A 129 14.97 -3.49 -5.75
CA PHE A 129 13.85 -3.50 -6.70
C PHE A 129 13.56 -2.15 -7.35
N GLY A 130 14.28 -1.09 -6.95
CA GLY A 130 14.27 0.22 -7.62
C GLY A 130 15.53 0.39 -8.44
N SER A 131 15.43 0.18 -9.75
CA SER A 131 16.51 0.41 -10.72
C SER A 131 17.22 1.76 -10.49
N PRO A 132 18.56 1.81 -10.51
CA PRO A 132 19.29 3.04 -10.78
C PRO A 132 19.37 3.22 -12.30
N ARG A 133 18.38 3.90 -12.88
CA ARG A 133 18.55 4.66 -14.13
C ARG A 133 17.71 5.91 -14.07
#